data_AF-A0A832AMC1-F1
#
_entry.id   AF-A0A832AMC1-F1
#
_cell.length_a   1.000
_cell.length_b   1.000
_cell.length_c   1.000
_cell.angle_alpha   90.00
_cell.angle_beta   90.00
_cell.angle_gamma   90.00
#
_symmetry.space_group_name_H-M   'P 1'
#
loop_
_entity.id
_entity.type
_entity.pdbx_description
1 polymer ?
#
loop_
_entity_poly.entity_id
_entity_poly.type
_entity_poly.pdbx_seq_one_letter_code
_entity_poly.pdbx_strand_id
1 'polypeptide(L)'
;PFDLPEAEQELVAGFNVEYSGMKFAMFFFAEFVNMFTVAAIGTTLFLGGWQGPWLPSWIWFMLKTLALVFVLMWFRWTFPRLRVDQLMEFSWKFLLPVSFANLIIAGWMKYSEWFNW
;
A
#
# COMPACT_ATOMS: atom_id res chain seq x y z
N PRO A 1 -1.76 2.71 -9.02
CA PRO A 1 -2.68 3.32 -10.01
C PRO A 1 -3.40 4.59 -9.53
N PHE A 2 -3.22 5.01 -8.27
CA PHE A 2 -3.95 6.15 -7.69
C PHE A 2 -3.03 7.34 -7.39
N ASP A 3 -2.51 7.92 -8.45
CA ASP A 3 -1.88 9.25 -8.43
C ASP A 3 -2.93 10.28 -8.89
N LEU A 4 -4.09 10.25 -8.24
CA LEU A 4 -5.27 11.05 -8.57
C LEU A 4 -5.04 12.58 -8.52
N PRO A 5 -4.17 13.14 -7.63
CA PRO A 5 -3.92 14.58 -7.61
C PRO A 5 -2.85 15.08 -8.59
N GLU A 6 -2.12 14.20 -9.28
CA GLU A 6 -1.05 14.58 -10.24
C GLU A 6 -1.49 14.46 -11.70
N ALA A 7 -2.77 14.19 -11.96
CA ALA A 7 -3.28 13.94 -13.31
C ALA A 7 -3.31 15.22 -14.16
N GLU A 8 -2.22 15.46 -14.92
CA GLU A 8 -2.03 16.57 -15.86
C GLU A 8 -3.19 16.78 -16.86
N GLN A 9 -4.06 15.78 -17.06
CA GLN A 9 -5.19 15.81 -17.99
C GLN A 9 -6.54 16.19 -17.37
N GLU A 10 -6.74 16.14 -16.04
CA GLU A 10 -8.03 16.47 -15.41
C GLU A 10 -7.94 17.52 -14.28
N LEU A 11 -6.81 17.59 -13.57
CA LEU A 11 -6.53 18.62 -12.56
C LEU A 11 -5.05 19.03 -12.70
N VAL A 12 -4.79 20.30 -13.06
CA VAL A 12 -3.43 20.86 -13.23
C VAL A 12 -2.56 20.45 -12.03
N ALA A 13 -1.55 19.59 -12.27
CA ALA A 13 -0.70 18.88 -11.30
C ALA A 13 -0.56 19.53 -9.90
N GLY A 14 -1.60 19.32 -9.08
CA GLY A 14 -2.03 20.18 -7.96
C GLY A 14 -1.00 21.13 -7.38
N PHE A 15 -0.27 20.66 -6.36
CA PHE A 15 0.76 21.46 -5.69
C PHE A 15 2.11 21.44 -6.42
N ASN A 16 2.33 20.50 -7.34
CA ASN A 16 3.62 20.34 -8.04
C ASN A 16 3.91 21.48 -9.03
N VAL A 17 2.88 22.15 -9.56
CA VAL A 17 3.07 23.29 -10.49
C VAL A 17 3.60 24.55 -9.83
N GLU A 18 3.46 24.69 -8.50
CA GLU A 18 3.89 25.88 -7.76
C GLU A 18 5.36 25.83 -7.31
N TYR A 19 5.97 24.64 -7.33
CA TYR A 19 7.32 24.42 -6.82
C TYR A 19 8.31 24.08 -7.94
N SER A 20 9.47 24.75 -7.95
CA SER A 20 10.56 24.48 -8.91
C SER A 20 11.79 23.87 -8.25
N GLY A 21 12.57 23.13 -9.05
CA GLY A 21 13.90 22.62 -8.69
C GLY A 21 13.90 21.68 -7.48
N MET A 22 14.51 22.13 -6.38
CA MET A 22 14.75 21.31 -5.19
C MET A 22 13.47 20.95 -4.43
N LYS A 23 12.50 21.87 -4.37
CA LYS A 23 11.23 21.63 -3.66
C LYS A 23 10.38 20.58 -4.38
N PHE A 24 10.32 20.66 -5.70
CA PHE A 24 9.72 19.64 -6.56
C PHE A 24 10.37 18.27 -6.31
N ALA A 25 11.70 18.18 -6.34
CA ALA A 25 12.41 16.92 -6.09
C ALA A 25 12.11 16.31 -4.71
N MET A 26 11.93 17.13 -3.67
CA MET A 26 11.56 16.64 -2.34
C MET A 26 10.15 16.03 -2.29
N PHE A 27 9.19 16.54 -3.07
CA PHE A 27 7.85 15.95 -3.15
C PHE A 27 7.87 14.56 -3.80
N PHE A 28 8.57 14.39 -4.93
CA PHE A 28 8.74 13.06 -5.56
C PHE A 28 9.49 12.11 -4.64
N PHE A 29 10.56 12.57 -4.00
CA PHE A 29 11.30 11.75 -3.06
C PHE A 29 10.41 11.28 -1.90
N ALA A 30 9.58 12.18 -1.34
CA ALA A 30 8.66 11.84 -0.28
C ALA A 30 7.60 10.81 -0.72
N GLU A 31 7.08 10.89 -1.94
CA GLU A 31 6.14 9.89 -2.48
C GLU A 31 6.80 8.51 -2.62
N PHE A 32 8.02 8.44 -3.16
CA PHE A 32 8.77 7.18 -3.26
C PHE A 32 9.11 6.59 -1.90
N VAL A 33 9.48 7.43 -0.93
CA VAL A 33 9.72 7.00 0.46
C VAL A 33 8.42 6.51 1.09
N ASN A 34 7.28 7.15 0.84
CA ASN A 34 5.99 6.71 1.34
C ASN A 34 5.64 5.32 0.80
N MET A 35 5.77 5.10 -0.51
CA MET A 35 5.54 3.80 -1.14
C MET A 35 6.41 2.70 -0.52
N PHE A 36 7.70 2.99 -0.30
CA PHE A 36 8.60 2.06 0.38
C PHE A 36 8.20 1.80 1.84
N THR A 37 7.78 2.84 2.57
CA THR A 37 7.36 2.74 3.97
C THR A 37 6.10 1.88 4.10
N VAL A 38 5.11 2.07 3.22
CA VAL A 38 3.89 1.25 3.21
C VAL A 38 4.21 -0.21 2.90
N ALA A 39 5.10 -0.47 1.94
CA ALA A 39 5.57 -1.83 1.66
C ALA A 39 6.30 -2.44 2.86
N ALA A 40 7.12 -1.66 3.57
CA ALA A 40 7.82 -2.10 4.77
C ALA A 40 6.83 -2.46 5.90
N ILE A 41 5.81 -1.64 6.14
CA ILE A 41 4.74 -1.92 7.12
C ILE A 41 3.93 -3.16 6.70
N GLY A 42 3.63 -3.31 5.41
CA GLY A 42 2.96 -4.51 4.88
C GLY A 42 3.77 -5.77 5.13
N THR A 43 5.09 -5.73 4.91
CA THR A 43 5.96 -6.87 5.19
C THR A 43 6.04 -7.24 6.66
N THR A 44 6.09 -6.27 7.57
CA THR A 44 6.17 -6.55 9.01
C THR A 44 4.88 -7.13 9.57
N LEU A 45 3.73 -6.57 9.17
CA LEU A 45 2.44 -6.97 9.73
C LEU A 45 1.90 -8.27 9.14
N PHE A 46 2.03 -8.48 7.83
CA PHE A 46 1.35 -9.59 7.14
C PHE A 46 2.28 -10.71 6.67
N LEU A 47 3.53 -10.41 6.33
CA LEU A 47 4.46 -11.37 5.71
C LEU A 47 5.51 -11.94 6.69
N GLY A 48 5.27 -11.80 8.00
CA GLY A 48 6.15 -12.34 9.04
C GLY A 48 7.48 -11.59 9.18
N GLY A 49 7.55 -10.34 8.71
CA GLY A 49 8.70 -9.45 8.86
C GLY A 49 10.02 -10.12 8.49
N TRP A 50 10.89 -10.28 9.49
CA TRP A 50 12.29 -10.66 9.34
C TRP A 50 12.52 -12.17 9.45
N GLN A 51 11.45 -12.94 9.65
CA GLN A 51 11.54 -14.39 9.75
C GLN A 51 11.59 -15.00 8.34
N GLY A 52 12.64 -15.76 8.07
CA GLY A 52 12.78 -16.52 6.84
C GLY A 52 13.83 -17.63 7.02
N PRO A 53 13.70 -18.75 6.28
CA PRO A 53 14.67 -19.83 6.34
C PRO A 53 15.99 -19.40 5.67
N TRP A 54 17.11 -19.74 6.29
CA TRP A 54 18.46 -19.81 5.70
C TRP A 54 19.24 -18.49 5.49
N LEU A 55 18.61 -17.35 5.19
CA LEU A 55 19.31 -16.06 5.01
C LEU A 55 19.30 -15.18 6.27
N PRO A 56 20.27 -14.25 6.40
CA PRO A 56 20.25 -13.21 7.43
C PRO A 56 18.91 -12.45 7.46
N SER A 57 18.41 -12.17 8.67
CA SER A 57 17.09 -11.58 8.90
C SER A 57 16.85 -10.26 8.17
N TRP A 58 17.89 -9.43 8.00
CA TRP A 58 17.80 -8.16 7.29
C TRP A 58 17.67 -8.33 5.76
N ILE A 59 18.27 -9.37 5.18
CA ILE A 59 18.16 -9.67 3.74
C ILE A 59 16.74 -10.14 3.44
N TRP A 60 16.18 -11.00 4.29
CA TRP A 60 14.81 -11.48 4.12
C TRP A 60 13.78 -10.36 4.20
N PHE A 61 13.97 -9.43 5.13
CA PHE A 61 13.13 -8.24 5.22
C PHE A 61 13.20 -7.42 3.92
N MET A 62 14.42 -7.04 3.50
CA MET A 62 14.61 -6.24 2.29
C MET A 62 14.07 -6.92 1.03
N LEU A 63 14.25 -8.24 0.89
CA LEU A 63 13.75 -9.00 -0.24
C LEU A 63 12.22 -8.99 -0.28
N LYS A 64 11.56 -9.25 0.85
CA LYS A 64 10.08 -9.18 0.93
C LYS A 64 9.58 -7.77 0.64
N THR A 65 10.26 -6.74 1.15
CA THR A 65 9.83 -5.35 0.95
C THR A 65 9.99 -4.95 -0.51
N LEU A 66 11.12 -5.29 -1.14
CA LEU A 66 11.35 -5.07 -2.56
C LEU A 66 10.37 -5.85 -3.44
N ALA A 67 10.03 -7.09 -3.06
CA ALA A 67 9.00 -7.86 -3.75
C ALA A 67 7.63 -7.19 -3.66
N LEU A 68 7.26 -6.64 -2.50
CA LEU A 68 6.01 -5.88 -2.34
C LEU A 68 6.02 -4.58 -3.16
N VAL A 69 7.13 -3.83 -3.16
CA VAL A 69 7.30 -2.65 -4.02
C VAL A 69 7.20 -3.03 -5.49
N PHE A 70 7.81 -4.14 -5.91
CA PHE A 70 7.70 -4.65 -7.27
C PHE A 70 6.24 -4.97 -7.64
N VAL A 71 5.48 -5.60 -6.75
CA VAL A 71 4.04 -5.83 -6.95
C VAL A 71 3.30 -4.49 -7.08
N LEU A 72 3.53 -3.52 -6.20
CA LEU A 72 2.88 -2.20 -6.27
C LEU A 72 3.20 -1.47 -7.58
N MET A 73 4.44 -1.53 -8.05
CA MET A 73 4.87 -0.97 -9.33
C MET A 73 4.23 -1.70 -10.51
N TRP A 74 4.14 -3.03 -10.44
CA TRP A 74 3.47 -3.84 -11.45
C TRP A 74 1.97 -3.48 -11.55
N PHE A 75 1.30 -3.29 -10.40
CA PHE A 75 -0.08 -2.79 -10.36
C PHE A 75 -0.20 -1.37 -10.92
N ARG A 76 0.79 -0.49 -10.68
CA ARG A 76 0.81 0.88 -11.25
C ARG A 76 0.92 0.86 -12.78
N TRP A 77 1.61 -0.11 -13.37
CA TRP A 77 1.74 -0.22 -14.83
C TRP A 77 0.62 -1.01 -15.51
N THR A 78 0.00 -1.98 -14.83
CA THR A 78 -0.96 -2.90 -15.45
C THR A 78 -2.39 -2.37 -15.42
N PHE A 79 -2.80 -1.67 -14.36
CA PHE A 79 -4.19 -1.27 -14.19
C PHE A 79 -4.49 0.07 -14.88
N PRO A 80 -5.57 0.16 -15.66
CA PRO A 80 -6.03 1.44 -16.18
C PRO A 80 -6.46 2.35 -15.03
N ARG A 81 -6.35 3.67 -15.25
CA ARG A 81 -6.72 4.68 -14.26
C ARG A 81 -8.21 4.58 -13.92
N LEU A 82 -8.55 4.60 -12.63
CA LEU A 82 -9.93 4.59 -12.13
C LEU A 82 -10.30 5.98 -11.60
N ARG A 83 -11.55 6.41 -11.80
CA ARG A 83 -12.04 7.72 -11.30
C ARG A 83 -12.13 7.73 -9.78
N VAL A 84 -11.91 8.89 -9.16
CA VAL A 84 -12.01 9.12 -7.70
C VAL A 84 -13.34 8.58 -7.15
N ASP A 85 -14.46 8.89 -7.81
CA ASP A 85 -15.79 8.46 -7.35
C ASP A 85 -15.92 6.93 -7.27
N GLN A 86 -15.38 6.21 -8.26
CA GLN A 86 -15.42 4.76 -8.32
C GLN A 86 -14.48 4.13 -7.27
N LEU A 87 -13.33 4.76 -7.02
CA LEU A 87 -12.42 4.34 -5.94
C LEU A 87 -13.08 4.52 -4.58
N MET A 88 -13.73 5.66 -4.36
CA MET A 88 -14.40 5.97 -3.10
C MET A 88 -15.57 5.01 -2.89
N GLU A 89 -16.35 4.74 -3.93
CA GLU A 89 -17.43 3.75 -3.87
C GLU A 89 -16.90 2.35 -3.55
N PHE A 90 -15.81 1.91 -4.19
CA PHE A 90 -15.17 0.62 -3.89
C PHE A 90 -14.65 0.55 -2.44
N SER A 91 -14.00 1.61 -1.96
CA SER A 91 -13.46 1.67 -0.60
C SER A 91 -14.57 1.61 0.45
N TRP A 92 -15.66 2.36 0.24
CA TRP A 92 -16.76 2.45 1.20
C TRP A 92 -17.73 1.27 1.13
N LYS A 93 -18.07 0.78 -0.06
CA LYS A 93 -19.06 -0.29 -0.21
C LYS A 93 -18.45 -1.69 -0.16
N PHE A 94 -17.17 -1.84 -0.48
CA PHE A 94 -16.52 -3.15 -0.53
C PHE A 94 -15.45 -3.31 0.55
N LEU A 95 -14.41 -2.46 0.58
CA LEU A 95 -13.28 -2.65 1.49
C LEU A 95 -13.67 -2.52 2.97
N LEU A 96 -14.46 -1.48 3.33
CA LEU A 96 -14.88 -1.27 4.71
C LEU A 96 -15.74 -2.43 5.25
N PRO A 97 -16.85 -2.84 4.60
CA PRO A 97 -17.64 -3.96 5.10
C PRO A 97 -16.86 -5.27 5.21
N VAL A 98 -15.97 -5.56 4.24
CA VAL A 98 -15.13 -6.76 4.27
C VAL A 98 -14.16 -6.73 5.45
N SER A 99 -13.56 -5.57 5.76
CA SER A 99 -12.66 -5.44 6.91
C SER A 99 -13.38 -5.64 8.24
N PHE A 100 -14.62 -5.14 8.39
CA PHE A 100 -15.45 -5.40 9.58
C PHE A 100 -15.86 -6.87 9.68
N ALA A 101 -16.25 -7.49 8.56
CA ALA A 101 -16.59 -8.90 8.53
C ALA A 101 -15.38 -9.77 8.97
N ASN A 102 -14.19 -9.48 8.46
CA ASN A 102 -12.97 -10.19 8.86
C ASN A 102 -12.66 -10.02 10.36
N LEU A 103 -12.88 -8.82 10.92
CA LEU A 103 -12.68 -8.56 12.34
C LEU A 103 -13.67 -9.35 13.22
N ILE A 104 -14.94 -9.42 12.83
CA ILE A 104 -15.96 -10.21 13.54
C ILE A 104 -15.62 -11.70 13.46
N ILE A 105 -15.22 -12.21 12.28
CA ILE A 105 -14.83 -13.61 12.10
C ILE A 105 -13.60 -13.94 12.96
N ALA A 106 -12.57 -13.10 12.95
CA ALA A 106 -11.38 -13.29 13.78
C ALA A 106 -11.73 -13.27 15.28
N GLY A 107 -12.62 -12.36 15.70
CA GLY A 107 -13.12 -12.30 17.08
C GLY A 107 -13.90 -13.56 17.48
N TRP A 108 -14.78 -14.04 16.60
CA TRP A 108 -15.55 -15.26 16.81
C TRP A 108 -14.65 -16.50 16.89
N MET A 109 -13.69 -16.62 15.98
CA MET A 109 -12.73 -17.73 15.92
C MET A 109 -11.88 -17.82 17.19
N LYS A 110 -11.52 -16.67 17.77
CA LYS A 110 -10.84 -16.62 19.08
C LYS A 110 -11.78 -17.02 20.22
N TYR A 111 -13.03 -16.57 20.21
CA TYR A 111 -14.02 -16.93 21.23
C TYR A 111 -14.34 -18.42 21.25
N SER A 112 -14.45 -19.06 20.09
CA SER A 112 -14.75 -20.48 19.97
C SER A 112 -13.56 -21.41 20.23
N GLU A 113 -12.40 -20.87 20.70
CA GLU A 113 -11.14 -21.58 20.94
C GLU A 113 -10.72 -22.56 19.82
N TRP A 114 -11.11 -22.24 18.58
CA TRP A 114 -10.95 -23.17 17.46
C TRP A 114 -9.48 -23.32 17.03
N PHE A 115 -8.65 -22.32 17.39
CA PHE A 115 -7.20 -22.34 17.26
C PHE A 115 -6.58 -21.95 18.61
N ASN A 116 -6.04 -22.94 19.32
CA ASN A 116 -5.25 -22.73 20.54
C ASN A 116 -3.79 -22.48 20.16
N TRP A 117 -3.44 -21.21 19.98
CA TRP A 117 -2.07 -20.70 20.02
C TRP A 117 -2.02 -19.42 20.84
#